data_AF-A0AAX4J8F6-F1
#
_entry.id   AF-A0AAX4J8F6-F1
#
_cell.length_a   1.000
_cell.length_b   1.000
_cell.length_c   1.000
_cell.angle_alpha   90.00
_cell.angle_beta   90.00
_cell.angle_gamma   90.00
#
_symmetry.space_group_name_H-M   'P 1'
#
loop_
_entity.id
_entity.type
_entity.pdbx_description
1 polymer ?
#
loop_
_entity_poly.entity_id
_entity_poly.type
_entity_poly.pdbx_seq_one_letter_code
_entity_poly.pdbx_strand_id
1 'polypeptide(L)'
;MEILSDILKNPKSVSFSENKIKISGLEYDKNMEIEIKETTKKKYTLEQLAYFLCNKHLQYTKYLRECKTKGILSIFYSDQKIILEEVEKENEVESQGRYDLPESKYYSKHDYHWVKDLIAEKTDEILKSKITEKYKIIVSSSLTATVNLSNIEILLTSGSLEKSQDLIFDKTEFKIKSHVFVAEEDIKDWTSDDWNMLVAIFCDGSEWQINEWGIGDVASLFNTVPTFYIVNTRSMNKNDLSGYNVIKWNVVDNKLDDEKYKLMWSKIKNTIKNKK
;
A
#
# COMPACT_ATOMS: atom_id res chain seq x y z
N MET A 1 12.83 15.18 28.37
CA MET A 1 11.72 14.22 28.34
C MET A 1 12.17 12.83 28.79
N GLU A 2 13.43 12.44 28.58
CA GLU A 2 14.10 11.27 29.20
C GLU A 2 13.80 11.10 30.71
N ILE A 3 13.84 12.19 31.48
CA ILE A 3 13.52 12.21 32.93
C ILE A 3 12.11 11.66 33.22
N LEU A 4 11.12 11.97 32.38
CA LEU A 4 9.73 11.52 32.55
C LEU A 4 9.56 10.04 32.17
N SER A 5 10.31 9.57 31.18
CA SER A 5 10.36 8.15 30.80
C SER A 5 10.91 7.29 31.94
N ASP A 6 11.98 7.75 32.59
CA ASP A 6 12.55 7.08 33.77
C ASP A 6 11.55 6.94 34.92
N ILE A 7 10.77 7.99 35.19
CA ILE A 7 9.70 7.97 36.19
C ILE A 7 8.63 6.94 35.82
N LEU A 8 8.23 6.88 34.54
CA LEU A 8 7.21 5.94 34.07
C LEU A 8 7.66 4.47 34.21
N LYS A 9 8.94 4.18 33.94
CA LYS A 9 9.53 2.83 34.05
C LYS A 9 9.73 2.39 35.50
N ASN A 10 10.22 3.29 36.35
CA ASN A 10 10.59 2.97 37.74
C ASN A 10 9.91 3.91 38.75
N PRO A 11 8.57 3.87 38.89
CA PRO A 11 7.83 4.79 39.75
C PRO A 11 8.20 4.66 41.25
N LYS A 12 8.75 3.51 41.65
CA LYS A 12 9.21 3.25 43.04
C LYS A 12 10.58 3.85 43.37
N SER A 13 11.33 4.30 42.37
CA SER A 13 12.67 4.88 42.53
C SER A 13 12.68 6.39 42.75
N VAL A 14 11.50 7.02 42.68
CA VAL A 14 11.33 8.46 42.81
C VAL A 14 11.11 8.83 44.26
N SER A 15 11.98 9.67 44.80
CA SER A 15 11.82 10.23 46.15
C SER A 15 11.68 11.75 46.09
N PHE A 16 10.66 12.27 46.76
CA PHE A 16 10.38 13.69 46.87
C PHE A 16 11.05 14.25 48.13
N SER A 17 11.85 15.31 47.99
CA SER A 17 12.42 16.09 49.09
C SER A 17 11.94 17.55 49.02
N GLU A 18 12.15 18.35 50.07
CA GLU A 18 11.52 19.68 50.21
C GLU A 18 11.74 20.62 49.01
N ASN A 19 12.89 20.56 48.34
CA ASN A 19 13.19 21.40 47.16
C ASN A 19 13.69 20.63 45.93
N LYS A 20 13.86 19.31 46.02
CA LYS A 20 14.44 18.51 44.95
C LYS A 20 13.73 17.17 44.77
N ILE A 21 13.69 16.68 43.54
CA ILE A 21 13.17 15.37 43.20
C ILE A 21 14.35 14.49 42.78
N LYS A 22 14.52 13.35 43.44
CA LYS A 22 15.57 12.39 43.11
C LYS A 22 14.99 11.29 42.21
N ILE A 23 15.55 11.14 41.02
CA ILE A 23 15.12 10.18 39.98
C ILE A 23 16.38 9.46 39.52
N SER A 24 16.41 8.11 39.59
CA SER A 24 17.54 7.29 39.14
C SER A 24 18.92 7.70 39.70
N GLY A 25 18.97 8.32 40.89
CA GLY A 25 20.20 8.79 41.54
C GLY A 25 20.58 10.25 41.26
N LEU A 26 19.93 10.92 40.30
CA LEU A 26 20.13 12.33 39.95
C LEU A 26 19.10 13.22 40.64
N GLU A 27 19.51 14.44 40.99
CA GLU A 27 18.66 15.43 41.67
C GLU A 27 18.21 16.53 40.72
N TYR A 28 16.91 16.78 40.69
CA TYR A 28 16.28 17.81 39.85
C TYR A 28 15.49 18.81 40.69
N ASP A 29 15.37 20.05 40.21
CA ASP A 29 14.53 21.07 40.84
C ASP A 29 13.04 20.73 40.64
N LYS A 30 12.25 20.78 41.72
CA LYS A 30 10.80 20.54 41.69
C LYS A 30 10.05 21.53 40.77
N ASN A 31 10.56 22.76 40.65
CA ASN A 31 9.94 23.85 39.91
C ASN A 31 10.39 23.91 38.45
N MET A 32 11.20 22.95 38.00
CA MET A 32 11.61 22.86 36.60
C MET A 32 10.37 22.74 35.70
N GLU A 33 10.15 23.75 34.85
CA GLU A 33 9.05 23.74 33.89
C GLU A 33 9.41 22.84 32.70
N ILE A 34 8.48 21.95 32.35
CA ILE A 34 8.57 21.10 31.17
C ILE A 34 7.44 21.49 30.23
N GLU A 35 7.82 21.81 28.99
CA GLU A 35 6.90 22.08 27.90
C GLU A 35 6.54 20.77 27.21
N ILE A 36 5.25 20.45 27.18
CA ILE A 36 4.70 19.27 26.50
C ILE A 36 3.89 19.80 25.33
N LYS A 37 4.13 19.24 24.14
CA LYS A 37 3.42 19.65 22.93
C LYS A 37 1.93 19.31 23.10
N GLU A 38 1.07 20.18 22.58
CA GLU A 38 -0.39 19.98 22.50
C GLU A 38 -1.20 20.04 23.82
N THR A 39 -0.60 20.32 24.98
CA THR A 39 -1.36 20.48 26.22
C THR A 39 -2.14 21.79 26.29
N THR A 40 -3.33 21.79 26.92
CA THR A 40 -4.15 23.01 27.08
C THR A 40 -3.45 24.06 27.94
N LYS A 41 -2.72 23.62 28.96
CA LYS A 41 -1.75 24.46 29.69
C LYS A 41 -0.36 24.22 29.11
N LYS A 42 0.25 25.27 28.54
CA LYS A 42 1.54 25.17 27.82
C LYS A 42 2.72 24.67 28.67
N LYS A 43 2.63 24.71 30.01
CA LYS A 43 3.74 24.37 30.91
C LYS A 43 3.26 23.71 32.20
N TYR A 44 3.93 22.63 32.57
CA TYR A 44 3.77 21.92 33.84
C TYR A 44 5.10 21.83 34.58
N THR A 45 5.10 21.79 35.91
CA THR A 45 6.34 21.55 36.66
C THR A 45 6.66 20.07 36.77
N LEU A 46 7.94 19.74 36.94
CA LEU A 46 8.41 18.38 37.12
C LEU A 46 7.72 17.70 38.32
N GLU A 47 7.43 18.43 39.39
CA GLU A 47 6.68 17.90 40.54
C GLU A 47 5.28 17.40 40.16
N GLN A 48 4.55 18.17 39.33
CA GLN A 48 3.21 17.78 38.88
C GLN A 48 3.27 16.53 38.00
N LEU A 49 4.20 16.51 37.05
CA LEU A 49 4.36 15.41 36.10
C LEU A 49 4.84 14.14 36.79
N ALA A 50 5.85 14.24 37.67
CA ALA A 50 6.35 13.10 38.43
C ALA A 50 5.29 12.50 39.34
N TYR A 51 4.53 13.35 40.05
CA TYR A 51 3.46 12.86 40.93
C TYR A 51 2.34 12.17 40.14
N PHE A 52 1.97 12.71 38.98
CA PHE A 52 0.97 12.11 38.10
C PHE A 52 1.44 10.75 37.56
N LEU A 53 2.66 10.66 37.01
CA LEU A 53 3.20 9.42 36.43
C LEU A 53 3.35 8.30 37.47
N CYS A 54 3.79 8.62 38.70
CA CYS A 54 3.87 7.65 39.80
C CYS A 54 2.48 7.10 40.22
N ASN A 55 1.43 7.91 40.06
CA ASN A 55 0.08 7.58 40.52
C ASN A 55 -0.92 7.37 39.37
N LYS A 56 -0.44 7.03 38.16
CA LYS A 56 -1.28 6.83 36.96
C LYS A 56 -2.41 5.81 37.12
N HIS A 57 -2.28 4.89 38.07
CA HIS A 57 -3.25 3.84 38.36
C HIS A 57 -4.43 4.32 39.23
N LEU A 58 -4.34 5.50 39.85
CA LEU A 58 -5.40 6.04 40.68
C LEU A 58 -6.51 6.67 39.84
N GLN A 59 -7.75 6.43 40.24
CA GLN A 59 -8.90 7.15 39.68
C GLN A 59 -8.73 8.66 39.91
N TYR A 60 -9.05 9.48 38.90
CA TYR A 60 -8.86 10.94 38.91
C TYR A 60 -9.39 11.64 40.18
N THR A 61 -10.55 11.20 40.68
CA THR A 61 -11.16 11.74 41.90
C THR A 61 -10.32 11.51 43.16
N LYS A 62 -9.61 10.37 43.26
CA LYS A 62 -8.68 10.07 44.35
C LYS A 62 -7.38 10.85 44.18
N TYR A 63 -6.85 10.90 42.96
CA TYR A 63 -5.68 11.68 42.60
C TYR A 63 -5.81 13.17 43.01
N LEU A 64 -6.94 13.80 42.70
CA LEU A 64 -7.19 15.19 43.09
C LEU A 64 -7.15 15.41 44.60
N ARG A 65 -7.70 14.47 45.39
CA ARG A 65 -7.69 14.56 46.85
C ARG A 65 -6.26 14.47 47.39
N GLU A 66 -5.47 13.53 46.88
CA GLU A 66 -4.08 13.35 47.31
C GLU A 66 -3.18 14.53 46.92
N CYS A 67 -3.37 15.09 45.71
CA CYS A 67 -2.66 16.30 45.29
C CYS A 67 -2.93 17.45 46.28
N LYS A 68 -4.19 17.63 46.68
CA LYS A 68 -4.58 18.64 47.66
C LYS A 68 -3.97 18.39 49.03
N THR A 69 -3.94 17.14 49.51
CA THR A 69 -3.34 16.78 50.80
C THR A 69 -1.83 17.02 50.82
N LYS A 70 -1.14 16.80 49.70
CA LYS A 70 0.31 16.98 49.58
C LYS A 70 0.73 18.38 49.12
N GLY A 71 -0.23 19.27 48.84
CA GLY A 71 0.04 20.64 48.36
C GLY A 71 0.55 20.71 46.92
N ILE A 72 0.37 19.65 46.12
CA ILE A 72 0.83 19.57 44.73
C ILE A 72 -0.30 20.04 43.81
N LEU A 73 0.04 20.85 42.80
CA LEU A 73 -0.93 21.29 41.80
C LEU A 73 -1.32 20.15 40.85
N SER A 74 -2.62 19.86 40.74
CA SER A 74 -3.12 18.79 39.87
C SER A 74 -2.97 19.12 38.38
N ILE A 75 -2.83 18.07 37.57
CA ILE A 75 -2.88 18.13 36.10
C ILE A 75 -4.33 18.07 35.64
N PHE A 76 -4.67 18.87 34.62
CA PHE A 76 -6.01 18.87 34.04
C PHE A 76 -6.35 17.53 33.39
N TYR A 77 -7.59 17.08 33.56
CA TYR A 77 -8.07 15.80 33.02
C TYR A 77 -7.86 15.67 31.49
N SER A 78 -8.06 16.75 30.72
CA SER A 78 -7.84 16.77 29.27
C SER A 78 -6.38 16.48 28.88
N ASP A 79 -5.44 16.97 29.69
CA ASP A 79 -4.01 16.90 29.39
C ASP A 79 -3.40 15.58 29.87
N GLN A 80 -4.06 14.84 30.77
CA GLN A 80 -3.55 13.56 31.29
C GLN A 80 -3.28 12.55 30.18
N LYS A 81 -4.20 12.44 29.21
CA LYS A 81 -4.07 11.52 28.08
C LYS A 81 -2.92 11.94 27.15
N ILE A 82 -2.82 13.23 26.85
CA ILE A 82 -1.80 13.80 25.97
C ILE A 82 -0.40 13.57 26.55
N ILE A 83 -0.24 13.82 27.85
CA ILE A 83 1.02 13.62 28.56
C ILE A 83 1.44 12.14 28.56
N LEU A 84 0.50 11.22 28.74
CA LEU A 84 0.79 9.78 28.67
C LEU A 84 1.22 9.37 27.26
N GLU A 85 0.48 9.78 26.24
CA GLU A 85 0.79 9.46 24.84
C GLU A 85 2.16 10.02 24.42
N GLU A 86 2.52 11.23 24.82
CA GLU A 86 3.82 11.83 24.48
C GLU A 86 4.99 11.10 25.16
N VAL A 87 4.84 10.73 26.44
CA VAL A 87 5.86 9.96 27.17
C VAL A 87 5.96 8.53 26.63
N GLU A 88 4.86 7.93 26.18
CA GLU A 88 4.85 6.59 25.57
C GLU A 88 5.44 6.59 24.15
N LYS A 89 5.19 7.62 23.34
CA LYS A 89 5.83 7.78 22.01
C LYS A 89 7.35 7.82 22.09
N GLU A 90 7.92 8.51 23.08
CA GLU A 90 9.37 8.48 23.29
C GLU A 90 9.88 7.09 23.72
N ASN A 91 9.07 6.31 24.45
CA ASN A 91 9.42 4.92 24.76
C ASN A 91 9.39 4.03 23.52
N GLU A 92 8.50 4.29 22.56
CA GLU A 92 8.49 3.57 21.28
C GLU A 92 9.75 3.86 20.44
N VAL A 93 10.29 5.09 20.53
CA VAL A 93 11.57 5.47 19.90
C VAL A 93 12.76 4.73 20.54
N GLU A 94 12.71 4.41 21.85
CA GLU A 94 13.71 3.59 22.53
C GLU A 94 13.54 2.08 22.29
N SER A 95 12.34 1.61 21.94
CA SER A 95 12.14 0.29 21.34
C SER A 95 12.39 0.31 19.83
N GLN A 96 13.43 1.02 19.38
CA GLN A 96 14.21 0.47 18.28
C GLN A 96 14.67 -0.91 18.73
N GLY A 97 13.97 -1.94 18.27
CA GLY A 97 14.45 -3.30 18.39
C GLY A 97 15.93 -3.29 18.06
N ARG A 98 16.76 -3.79 18.99
CA ARG A 98 18.08 -4.23 18.62
C ARG A 98 17.86 -5.27 17.54
N TYR A 99 17.89 -4.84 16.28
CA TYR A 99 18.52 -5.68 15.30
C TYR A 99 19.88 -5.97 15.91
N ASP A 100 20.17 -7.25 16.13
CA ASP A 100 21.56 -7.67 16.14
C ASP A 100 22.11 -7.16 14.81
N LEU A 101 22.69 -5.96 14.80
CA LEU A 101 23.73 -5.64 13.85
C LEU A 101 24.61 -6.86 13.93
N PRO A 102 24.79 -7.63 12.83
CA PRO A 102 25.61 -8.81 12.91
C PRO A 102 26.89 -8.34 13.54
N GLU A 103 27.21 -8.85 14.75
CA GLU A 103 28.54 -8.66 15.29
C GLU A 103 29.45 -8.96 14.09
N SER A 104 30.44 -8.12 13.83
CA SER A 104 31.35 -8.30 12.70
C SER A 104 32.02 -9.70 12.65
N LYS A 105 31.75 -10.55 13.66
CA LYS A 105 31.85 -12.01 13.67
C LYS A 105 31.13 -12.76 12.53
N TYR A 106 30.11 -12.18 11.87
CA TYR A 106 29.43 -12.81 10.72
C TYR A 106 29.89 -12.29 9.36
N TYR A 107 30.92 -11.44 9.27
CA TYR A 107 31.63 -11.31 8.01
C TYR A 107 32.44 -12.58 7.82
N SER A 108 31.88 -13.50 7.04
CA SER A 108 32.65 -14.62 6.53
C SER A 108 33.90 -14.07 5.84
N LYS A 109 35.06 -14.64 6.16
CA LYS A 109 36.33 -14.32 5.49
C LYS A 109 36.35 -14.78 4.03
N HIS A 110 35.27 -15.38 3.53
CA HIS A 110 35.19 -15.72 2.13
C HIS A 110 35.10 -14.46 1.27
N ASP A 111 35.85 -14.47 0.18
CA ASP A 111 35.75 -13.44 -0.82
C ASP A 111 34.40 -13.56 -1.52
N TYR A 112 33.53 -12.59 -1.26
CA TYR A 112 32.23 -12.46 -1.90
C TYR A 112 32.28 -11.55 -3.14
N HIS A 113 33.45 -11.33 -3.76
CA HIS A 113 33.51 -10.62 -5.05
C HIS A 113 32.57 -11.22 -6.09
N TRP A 114 32.47 -12.55 -6.12
CA TRP A 114 31.52 -13.25 -6.99
C TRP A 114 30.06 -12.84 -6.76
N VAL A 115 29.68 -12.37 -5.56
CA VAL A 115 28.33 -11.85 -5.29
C VAL A 115 28.13 -10.51 -5.98
N LYS A 116 29.16 -9.66 -6.07
CA LYS A 116 29.09 -8.44 -6.87
C LYS A 116 28.92 -8.77 -8.35
N ASP A 117 29.62 -9.78 -8.85
CA ASP A 117 29.50 -10.23 -10.23
C ASP A 117 28.11 -10.85 -10.48
N LEU A 118 27.57 -11.64 -9.54
CA LEU A 118 26.23 -12.21 -9.61
C LEU A 118 25.13 -11.13 -9.52
N ILE A 119 25.32 -10.11 -8.67
CA ILE A 119 24.41 -8.96 -8.59
C ILE A 119 24.52 -8.13 -9.86
N ALA A 120 25.73 -7.91 -10.40
CA ALA A 120 25.96 -7.20 -11.65
C ALA A 120 25.31 -7.93 -12.84
N GLU A 121 25.49 -9.25 -12.92
CA GLU A 121 24.89 -10.11 -13.93
C GLU A 121 23.36 -10.14 -13.81
N LYS A 122 22.81 -10.21 -12.59
CA LYS A 122 21.37 -10.05 -12.35
C LYS A 122 20.88 -8.65 -12.67
N THR A 123 21.63 -7.58 -12.38
CA THR A 123 21.24 -6.22 -12.76
C THR A 123 21.28 -6.05 -14.27
N ASP A 124 22.21 -6.70 -14.97
CA ASP A 124 22.24 -6.73 -16.43
C ASP A 124 21.11 -7.58 -17.01
N GLU A 125 20.70 -8.68 -16.36
CA GLU A 125 19.49 -9.44 -16.72
C GLU A 125 18.20 -8.66 -16.41
N ILE A 126 18.16 -7.90 -15.31
CA ILE A 126 17.05 -7.00 -14.96
C ILE A 126 17.00 -5.81 -15.92
N LEU A 127 18.15 -5.28 -16.34
CA LEU A 127 18.26 -4.22 -17.35
C LEU A 127 17.92 -4.75 -18.75
N LYS A 128 18.36 -5.95 -19.12
CA LYS A 128 17.99 -6.63 -20.38
C LYS A 128 16.52 -7.02 -20.42
N SER A 129 15.94 -7.45 -19.29
CA SER A 129 14.50 -7.71 -19.19
C SER A 129 13.67 -6.41 -19.17
N LYS A 130 14.22 -5.29 -18.68
CA LYS A 130 13.67 -3.93 -18.85
C LYS A 130 13.64 -3.44 -20.30
N ILE A 131 14.42 -4.03 -21.21
CA ILE A 131 14.49 -3.59 -22.63
C ILE A 131 13.40 -4.22 -23.52
N THR A 132 12.67 -5.22 -23.01
CA THR A 132 11.40 -5.64 -23.63
C THR A 132 10.23 -5.04 -22.88
N GLU A 133 9.77 -3.85 -23.30
CA GLU A 133 8.49 -3.27 -22.89
C GLU A 133 7.38 -4.31 -23.11
N LYS A 134 6.84 -4.85 -22.01
CA LYS A 134 5.71 -5.78 -22.03
C LYS A 134 4.43 -4.97 -21.82
N TYR A 135 3.61 -4.85 -22.86
CA TYR A 135 2.33 -4.16 -22.74
C TYR A 135 1.32 -5.03 -22.02
N LYS A 136 0.55 -4.41 -21.11
CA LYS A 136 -0.45 -5.09 -20.30
C LYS A 136 -1.83 -5.02 -20.94
N ILE A 137 -2.59 -6.10 -20.81
CA ILE A 137 -3.98 -6.20 -21.24
C ILE A 137 -4.79 -6.79 -20.09
N ILE A 138 -5.91 -6.16 -19.75
CA ILE A 138 -6.85 -6.71 -18.77
C ILE A 138 -7.91 -7.51 -19.52
N VAL A 139 -8.22 -8.71 -19.04
CA VAL A 139 -9.31 -9.55 -19.54
C VAL A 139 -10.25 -9.95 -18.41
N SER A 140 -11.45 -10.43 -18.73
CA SER A 140 -12.37 -10.96 -17.71
C SER A 140 -11.87 -12.30 -17.16
N SER A 141 -12.01 -12.47 -15.84
CA SER A 141 -11.80 -13.74 -15.12
C SER A 141 -12.93 -14.74 -15.34
N SER A 142 -14.04 -14.32 -15.95
CA SER A 142 -15.18 -15.20 -16.19
C SER A 142 -14.89 -16.21 -17.29
N LEU A 143 -15.11 -17.50 -16.98
CA LEU A 143 -15.05 -18.59 -17.95
C LEU A 143 -16.14 -18.47 -19.03
N THR A 144 -17.24 -17.77 -18.72
CA THR A 144 -18.36 -17.57 -19.65
C THR A 144 -18.21 -16.30 -20.49
N ALA A 145 -17.25 -15.43 -20.17
CA ALA A 145 -16.98 -14.24 -20.97
C ALA A 145 -16.60 -14.61 -22.40
N THR A 146 -17.04 -13.80 -23.36
CA THR A 146 -16.68 -13.97 -24.78
C THR A 146 -15.17 -13.88 -24.99
N VAL A 147 -14.50 -13.02 -24.22
CA VAL A 147 -13.04 -12.82 -24.26
C VAL A 147 -12.48 -13.01 -22.86
N ASN A 148 -11.50 -13.90 -22.73
CA ASN A 148 -10.74 -14.14 -21.50
C ASN A 148 -9.33 -14.67 -21.84
N LEU A 149 -8.59 -15.14 -20.84
CA LEU A 149 -7.22 -15.66 -21.04
C LEU A 149 -7.12 -16.79 -22.08
N SER A 150 -8.18 -17.60 -22.25
CA SER A 150 -8.19 -18.74 -23.17
C SER A 150 -8.19 -18.36 -24.65
N ASN A 151 -8.56 -17.12 -25.02
CA ASN A 151 -8.68 -16.73 -26.42
C ASN A 151 -8.11 -15.36 -26.77
N ILE A 152 -7.61 -14.58 -25.80
CA ILE A 152 -7.09 -13.23 -26.06
C ILE A 152 -5.96 -13.21 -27.11
N GLU A 153 -5.07 -14.20 -27.07
CA GLU A 153 -3.99 -14.31 -28.07
C GLU A 153 -4.56 -14.61 -29.48
N ILE A 154 -5.51 -15.54 -29.56
CA ILE A 154 -6.17 -15.93 -30.82
C ILE A 154 -6.91 -14.74 -31.41
N LEU A 155 -7.62 -13.99 -30.56
CA LEU A 155 -8.35 -12.78 -30.92
C LEU A 155 -7.43 -11.71 -31.49
N LEU A 156 -6.33 -11.41 -30.81
CA LEU A 156 -5.42 -10.38 -31.25
C LEU A 156 -4.62 -10.81 -32.49
N THR A 157 -4.36 -12.10 -32.67
CA THR A 157 -3.61 -12.60 -33.83
C THR A 157 -4.47 -12.72 -35.09
N SER A 158 -5.72 -13.19 -34.95
CA SER A 158 -6.54 -13.63 -36.08
C SER A 158 -7.95 -13.02 -36.14
N GLY A 159 -8.40 -12.35 -35.07
CA GLY A 159 -9.77 -11.87 -34.92
C GLY A 159 -10.78 -12.96 -34.52
N SER A 160 -10.35 -14.20 -34.34
CA SER A 160 -11.20 -15.32 -33.89
C SER A 160 -11.43 -15.27 -32.38
N LEU A 161 -12.61 -15.69 -31.93
CA LEU A 161 -13.03 -15.77 -30.54
C LEU A 161 -13.06 -17.22 -30.02
N GLU A 162 -12.52 -18.16 -30.81
CA GLU A 162 -12.37 -19.55 -30.39
C GLU A 162 -11.50 -19.66 -29.13
N LYS A 163 -11.95 -20.46 -28.17
CA LYS A 163 -11.22 -20.70 -26.92
C LYS A 163 -10.23 -21.84 -27.10
N SER A 164 -8.99 -21.62 -26.66
CA SER A 164 -8.03 -22.72 -26.49
C SER A 164 -8.56 -23.72 -25.46
N GLN A 165 -8.16 -24.98 -25.62
CA GLN A 165 -8.51 -26.05 -24.68
C GLN A 165 -7.53 -26.12 -23.50
N ASP A 166 -6.47 -25.31 -23.54
CA ASP A 166 -5.43 -25.31 -22.54
C ASP A 166 -5.92 -24.64 -21.26
N LEU A 167 -5.57 -25.25 -20.12
CA LEU A 167 -5.79 -24.64 -18.81
C LEU A 167 -4.74 -23.54 -18.62
N ILE A 168 -5.19 -22.31 -18.71
CA ILE A 168 -4.38 -21.12 -18.46
C ILE A 168 -4.74 -20.59 -17.07
N PHE A 169 -3.71 -20.35 -16.26
CA PHE A 169 -3.84 -19.81 -14.92
C PHE A 169 -3.12 -18.46 -14.85
N ASP A 170 -3.76 -17.50 -14.19
CA ASP A 170 -3.25 -16.17 -13.82
C ASP A 170 -2.99 -15.21 -14.99
N LYS A 171 -2.16 -15.61 -15.97
CA LYS A 171 -1.74 -14.75 -17.09
C LYS A 171 -1.31 -15.51 -18.33
N THR A 172 -1.41 -14.84 -19.47
CA THR A 172 -0.88 -15.31 -20.76
C THR A 172 0.10 -14.27 -21.32
N GLU A 173 1.32 -14.70 -21.65
CA GLU A 173 2.30 -13.87 -22.35
C GLU A 173 2.45 -14.34 -23.79
N PHE A 174 2.30 -13.43 -24.75
CA PHE A 174 2.40 -13.74 -26.18
C PHE A 174 3.01 -12.59 -26.95
N LYS A 175 3.60 -12.90 -28.11
CA LYS A 175 4.31 -11.93 -28.95
C LYS A 175 3.57 -11.71 -30.26
N ILE A 176 3.23 -10.46 -30.55
CA ILE A 176 2.64 -10.07 -31.83
C ILE A 176 3.56 -9.07 -32.51
N LYS A 177 4.17 -9.49 -33.63
CA LYS A 177 5.19 -8.74 -34.36
C LYS A 177 6.40 -8.42 -33.46
N SER A 178 6.65 -7.15 -33.19
CA SER A 178 7.77 -6.66 -32.37
C SER A 178 7.41 -6.39 -30.91
N HIS A 179 6.15 -6.58 -30.52
CA HIS A 179 5.67 -6.24 -29.18
C HIS A 179 5.30 -7.50 -28.40
N VAL A 180 5.61 -7.49 -27.10
CA VAL A 180 5.24 -8.54 -26.16
C VAL A 180 4.04 -8.03 -25.36
N PHE A 181 3.02 -8.87 -25.26
CA PHE A 181 1.80 -8.59 -24.52
C PHE A 181 1.67 -9.57 -23.36
N VAL A 182 1.21 -9.08 -22.23
CA VAL A 182 0.85 -9.90 -21.07
C VAL A 182 -0.62 -9.60 -20.75
N ALA A 183 -1.47 -10.60 -20.90
CA ALA A 183 -2.87 -10.55 -20.51
C ALA A 183 -3.05 -11.13 -19.11
N GLU A 184 -3.76 -10.41 -18.24
CA GLU A 184 -3.99 -10.80 -16.84
C GLU A 184 -5.47 -10.60 -16.48
N GLU A 185 -5.99 -11.44 -15.58
CA GLU A 185 -7.36 -11.36 -15.08
C GLU A 185 -7.46 -10.74 -13.68
N ASP A 186 -6.47 -10.98 -12.80
CA ASP A 186 -6.34 -10.34 -11.49
C ASP A 186 -5.27 -9.24 -11.57
N ILE A 187 -5.63 -8.05 -11.09
CA ILE A 187 -4.78 -6.86 -11.14
C ILE A 187 -4.51 -6.26 -9.75
N LYS A 188 -4.83 -6.98 -8.66
CA LYS A 188 -4.62 -6.50 -7.27
C LYS A 188 -3.18 -6.14 -6.98
N ASP A 189 -2.23 -6.86 -7.57
CA ASP A 189 -0.79 -6.68 -7.34
C ASP A 189 -0.12 -5.75 -8.38
N TRP A 190 -0.90 -5.04 -9.20
CA TRP A 190 -0.35 -4.16 -10.24
C TRP A 190 0.34 -2.93 -9.67
N THR A 191 1.55 -2.68 -10.14
CA THR A 191 2.34 -1.49 -9.83
C THR A 191 2.00 -0.33 -10.75
N SER A 192 2.46 0.88 -10.43
CA SER A 192 2.31 2.04 -11.32
C SER A 192 2.90 1.81 -12.70
N ASP A 193 3.97 1.02 -12.81
CA ASP A 193 4.58 0.68 -14.10
C ASP A 193 3.66 -0.25 -14.92
N ASP A 194 2.98 -1.20 -14.29
CA ASP A 194 2.00 -2.07 -14.97
C ASP A 194 0.83 -1.25 -15.53
N TRP A 195 0.31 -0.29 -14.74
CA TRP A 195 -0.71 0.66 -15.19
C TRP A 195 -0.22 1.54 -16.35
N ASN A 196 1.04 1.99 -16.30
CA ASN A 196 1.67 2.73 -17.39
C ASN A 196 1.83 1.87 -18.64
N MET A 197 1.94 0.56 -18.54
CA MET A 197 2.04 -0.38 -19.66
C MET A 197 0.70 -0.90 -20.17
N LEU A 198 -0.42 -0.56 -19.52
CA LEU A 198 -1.77 -0.99 -19.92
C LEU A 198 -2.22 -0.37 -21.25
N VAL A 199 -2.53 -1.21 -22.25
CA VAL A 199 -2.89 -0.75 -23.60
C VAL A 199 -4.31 -1.08 -24.05
N ALA A 200 -4.97 -2.03 -23.39
CA ALA A 200 -6.33 -2.44 -23.72
C ALA A 200 -7.02 -3.11 -22.52
N ILE A 201 -8.35 -2.99 -22.48
CA ILE A 201 -9.20 -3.66 -21.48
C ILE A 201 -10.31 -4.42 -22.22
N PHE A 202 -10.52 -5.68 -21.85
CA PHE A 202 -11.62 -6.51 -22.34
C PHE A 202 -12.56 -6.84 -21.17
N CYS A 203 -13.74 -6.25 -21.20
CA CYS A 203 -14.75 -6.46 -20.17
C CYS A 203 -15.81 -7.48 -20.63
N ASP A 204 -16.46 -8.12 -19.66
CA ASP A 204 -17.62 -8.99 -19.90
C ASP A 204 -18.97 -8.31 -19.64
N GLY A 205 -18.94 -7.01 -19.33
CA GLY A 205 -20.12 -6.20 -19.05
C GLY A 205 -20.48 -6.14 -17.57
N SER A 206 -19.97 -7.04 -16.72
CA SER A 206 -20.29 -7.04 -15.29
C SER A 206 -19.65 -5.85 -14.59
N GLU A 207 -20.44 -5.12 -13.80
CA GLU A 207 -19.90 -4.08 -12.90
C GLU A 207 -19.00 -4.68 -11.82
N TRP A 208 -19.24 -5.95 -11.47
CA TRP A 208 -18.43 -6.67 -10.50
C TRP A 208 -16.97 -6.80 -10.93
N GLN A 209 -16.70 -7.13 -12.21
CA GLN A 209 -15.33 -7.15 -12.76
C GLN A 209 -14.59 -5.83 -12.49
N ILE A 210 -15.28 -4.70 -12.67
CA ILE A 210 -14.70 -3.36 -12.53
C ILE A 210 -14.50 -2.99 -11.05
N ASN A 211 -15.46 -3.33 -10.20
CA ASN A 211 -15.42 -3.00 -8.77
C ASN A 211 -14.29 -3.74 -8.03
N GLU A 212 -13.90 -4.93 -8.47
CA GLU A 212 -12.79 -5.69 -7.87
C GLU A 212 -11.42 -5.04 -8.04
N TRP A 213 -11.26 -4.12 -8.99
CA TRP A 213 -9.98 -3.48 -9.27
C TRP A 213 -9.57 -2.44 -8.21
N GLY A 214 -10.49 -1.99 -7.36
CA GLY A 214 -10.19 -0.99 -6.32
C GLY A 214 -9.80 0.38 -6.86
N ILE A 215 -10.15 0.69 -8.12
CA ILE A 215 -9.82 1.96 -8.78
C ILE A 215 -10.91 3.00 -8.49
N GLY A 216 -10.51 4.16 -7.96
CA GLY A 216 -11.45 5.23 -7.62
C GLY A 216 -12.11 5.91 -8.83
N ASP A 217 -11.44 5.98 -9.98
CA ASP A 217 -11.95 6.64 -11.20
C ASP A 217 -11.79 5.76 -12.45
N VAL A 218 -12.72 4.82 -12.59
CA VAL A 218 -12.81 3.93 -13.76
C VAL A 218 -13.16 4.69 -15.04
N ALA A 219 -13.95 5.76 -14.93
CA ALA A 219 -14.39 6.53 -16.09
C ALA A 219 -13.21 7.19 -16.81
N SER A 220 -12.29 7.78 -16.05
CA SER A 220 -11.04 8.33 -16.60
C SER A 220 -10.15 7.24 -17.22
N LEU A 221 -10.11 6.04 -16.63
CA LEU A 221 -9.38 4.92 -17.20
C LEU A 221 -9.94 4.53 -18.58
N PHE A 222 -11.27 4.42 -18.72
CA PHE A 222 -11.88 4.01 -19.99
C PHE A 222 -11.85 5.11 -21.06
N ASN A 223 -11.64 6.36 -20.65
CA ASN A 223 -11.40 7.46 -21.58
C ASN A 223 -9.96 7.49 -22.12
N THR A 224 -9.00 6.95 -21.37
CA THR A 224 -7.57 6.96 -21.73
C THR A 224 -7.13 5.66 -22.40
N VAL A 225 -7.67 4.52 -21.95
CA VAL A 225 -7.36 3.18 -22.46
C VAL A 225 -8.56 2.65 -23.25
N PRO A 226 -8.36 2.09 -24.46
CA PRO A 226 -9.45 1.53 -25.22
C PRO A 226 -10.03 0.28 -24.51
N THR A 227 -11.30 0.39 -24.14
CA THR A 227 -12.06 -0.69 -23.50
C THR A 227 -13.04 -1.31 -24.49
N PHE A 228 -13.02 -2.64 -24.58
CA PHE A 228 -13.85 -3.43 -25.49
C PHE A 228 -14.80 -4.32 -24.69
N TYR A 229 -16.07 -4.33 -25.10
CA TYR A 229 -17.07 -5.27 -24.62
C TYR A 229 -17.64 -6.05 -25.81
N ILE A 230 -17.12 -7.27 -26.00
CA ILE A 230 -17.50 -8.13 -27.12
C ILE A 230 -18.53 -9.14 -26.62
N VAL A 231 -19.72 -9.12 -27.22
CA VAL A 231 -20.83 -9.99 -26.85
C VAL A 231 -21.09 -10.96 -27.99
N ASN A 232 -21.09 -12.26 -27.68
CA ASN A 232 -21.64 -13.23 -28.61
C ASN A 232 -23.18 -13.15 -28.53
N THR A 233 -23.84 -12.89 -29.65
CA THR A 233 -25.29 -12.69 -29.74
C THR A 233 -26.11 -13.89 -29.23
N ARG A 234 -25.48 -15.07 -29.09
CA ARG A 234 -26.08 -16.28 -28.51
C ARG A 234 -26.17 -16.25 -26.97
N SER A 235 -25.40 -15.40 -26.28
CA SER A 235 -25.44 -15.23 -24.83
C SER A 235 -26.24 -13.98 -24.45
N MET A 236 -27.47 -14.16 -23.95
CA MET A 236 -28.30 -13.09 -23.43
C MET A 236 -27.85 -12.64 -22.04
N ASN A 237 -26.80 -11.82 -21.95
CA ASN A 237 -26.51 -11.08 -20.71
C ASN A 237 -26.87 -9.60 -20.89
N LYS A 238 -27.90 -9.16 -20.14
CA LYS A 238 -28.35 -7.76 -20.03
C LYS A 238 -27.42 -6.96 -19.11
N ASN A 239 -26.13 -6.99 -19.38
CA ASN A 239 -25.19 -6.16 -18.64
C ASN A 239 -24.97 -4.85 -19.40
N ASP A 240 -25.19 -3.73 -18.70
CA ASP A 240 -25.22 -2.41 -19.29
C ASP A 240 -24.08 -1.54 -18.73
N LEU A 241 -23.01 -1.41 -19.52
CA LEU A 241 -21.92 -0.45 -19.27
C LEU A 241 -22.21 0.91 -19.94
N SER A 242 -23.48 1.29 -20.06
CA SER A 242 -23.93 2.48 -20.84
C SER A 242 -23.39 3.81 -20.32
N GLY A 243 -22.99 3.88 -19.04
CA GLY A 243 -22.36 5.07 -18.44
C GLY A 243 -20.87 5.23 -18.75
N TYR A 244 -20.24 4.24 -19.37
CA TYR A 244 -18.80 4.24 -19.61
C TYR A 244 -18.45 4.31 -21.10
N ASN A 245 -17.26 4.85 -21.40
CA ASN A 245 -16.72 4.91 -22.77
C ASN A 245 -16.20 3.53 -23.21
N VAL A 246 -17.12 2.64 -23.56
CA VAL A 246 -16.84 1.24 -23.92
C VAL A 246 -17.26 0.96 -25.34
N ILE A 247 -16.38 0.31 -26.10
CA ILE A 247 -16.66 -0.12 -27.47
C ILE A 247 -17.38 -1.46 -27.41
N LYS A 248 -18.71 -1.40 -27.55
CA LYS A 248 -19.56 -2.58 -27.55
C LYS A 248 -19.72 -3.15 -28.96
N TRP A 249 -19.38 -4.42 -29.15
CA TRP A 249 -19.59 -5.13 -30.41
C TRP A 249 -20.32 -6.44 -30.20
N ASN A 250 -21.34 -6.66 -31.02
CA ASN A 250 -22.01 -7.95 -31.13
C ASN A 250 -21.36 -8.77 -32.24
N VAL A 251 -21.14 -10.06 -31.96
CA VAL A 251 -20.55 -11.03 -32.88
C VAL A 251 -21.47 -12.25 -32.96
N VAL A 252 -21.56 -12.87 -34.15
CA VAL A 252 -22.45 -14.02 -34.42
C VAL A 252 -21.66 -15.29 -34.72
N ASP A 253 -20.54 -15.17 -35.44
CA ASP A 253 -19.80 -16.32 -36.00
C ASP A 253 -18.44 -16.55 -35.31
N ASN A 254 -18.33 -16.25 -34.01
CA ASN A 254 -17.08 -16.37 -33.24
C ASN A 254 -15.86 -15.68 -33.90
N LYS A 255 -16.10 -14.66 -34.72
CA LYS A 255 -15.03 -13.92 -35.40
C LYS A 255 -15.42 -12.45 -35.52
N LEU A 256 -14.47 -11.56 -35.25
CA LEU A 256 -14.64 -10.14 -35.51
C LEU A 256 -14.63 -9.86 -37.00
N ASP A 257 -15.56 -9.01 -37.43
CA ASP A 257 -15.56 -8.45 -38.78
C ASP A 257 -14.25 -7.69 -39.04
N ASP A 258 -13.75 -7.72 -40.28
CA ASP A 258 -12.48 -7.10 -40.65
C ASP A 258 -12.38 -5.62 -40.27
N GLU A 259 -13.47 -4.86 -40.38
CA GLU A 259 -13.52 -3.45 -40.00
C GLU A 259 -13.35 -3.26 -38.49
N LYS A 260 -14.06 -4.05 -37.68
CA LYS A 260 -13.97 -4.03 -36.21
C LYS A 260 -12.57 -4.45 -35.76
N TYR A 261 -12.03 -5.51 -36.37
CA TYR A 261 -10.69 -6.00 -36.09
C TYR A 261 -9.61 -4.95 -36.40
N LYS A 262 -9.70 -4.28 -37.55
CA LYS A 262 -8.80 -3.16 -37.91
C LYS A 262 -8.95 -1.98 -36.95
N LEU A 263 -10.18 -1.64 -36.55
CA LEU A 263 -10.45 -0.56 -35.61
C LEU A 263 -9.88 -0.84 -34.21
N MET A 264 -10.03 -2.08 -33.71
CA MET A 264 -9.43 -2.54 -32.45
C MET A 264 -7.92 -2.32 -32.46
N TRP A 265 -7.25 -2.85 -33.48
CA TRP A 265 -5.81 -2.70 -33.62
C TRP A 265 -5.36 -1.26 -33.81
N SER A 266 -6.14 -0.42 -34.49
CA SER A 266 -5.87 1.00 -34.64
C SER A 266 -5.81 1.70 -33.27
N LYS A 267 -6.80 1.43 -32.40
CA LYS A 267 -6.86 1.98 -31.05
C LYS A 267 -5.71 1.50 -30.18
N ILE A 268 -5.46 0.19 -30.13
CA ILE A 268 -4.35 -0.40 -29.34
C ILE A 268 -3.00 0.19 -29.78
N LYS A 269 -2.75 0.29 -31.10
CA LYS A 269 -1.52 0.88 -31.63
C LYS A 269 -1.39 2.36 -31.29
N ASN A 270 -2.49 3.11 -31.28
CA ASN A 270 -2.48 4.51 -30.87
C ASN A 270 -2.08 4.65 -29.40
N THR A 271 -2.64 3.81 -28.52
CA THR A 271 -2.28 3.78 -27.10
C THR A 271 -0.81 3.43 -26.89
N ILE A 272 -0.28 2.43 -27.61
CA ILE A 272 1.14 2.08 -27.58
C ILE A 272 2.01 3.27 -28.00
N LYS A 273 1.65 3.98 -29.07
CA LYS A 273 2.39 5.15 -29.55
C LYS A 273 2.40 6.30 -28.54
N ASN A 274 1.30 6.52 -27.83
CA ASN A 274 1.19 7.59 -26.84
C ASN A 274 1.97 7.32 -25.54
N LYS A 275 2.41 6.08 -25.34
CA LYS A 275 3.18 5.65 -24.16
C LYS A 275 4.70 5.61 -24.40
N LYS A 276 5.14 5.79 -25.65
CA LYS A 276 6.54 5.97 -26.04
C LYS A 276 6.87 7.45 -26.13
#